data_AF-A0A7C5HRA2-F1
#
_entry.id   AF-A0A7C5HRA2-F1
#
_cell.length_a   1.000
_cell.length_b   1.000
_cell.length_c   1.000
_cell.angle_alpha   90.00
_cell.angle_beta   90.00
_cell.angle_gamma   90.00
#
_symmetry.space_group_name_H-M   'P 1'
#
loop_
_entity.id
_entity.type
_entity.pdbx_description
1 polymer ?
#
loop_
_entity_poly.entity_id
_entity_poly.type
_entity_poly.pdbx_seq_one_letter_code
_entity_poly.pdbx_strand_id
1 'polypeptide(L)'
;VQYHGIRIGRIEELNIDKDDVTTVIVEISVKAGTPIKTDVKAVMAAVGITGLKQIELVGGDPREENLKPGSYIQAGESTLDIITDKAQDIAAKIDEILRNIANTFDERTQQNIQEAVANTNNSLKNLDLILDDNREGLNESIQNIARISSELANLLSTINDVTEQLDLDQFNMTVSNINQSVSDLTSAFNNINYTVLESQDDVIETIRLLKESMQNINEFSRMISENPSLLFKSRSADSYQGGP
;
A
#
# COMPACT_ATOMS: atom_id res chain seq x y z
N VAL A 1 -38.70 -0.36 -40.61
CA VAL A 1 -37.33 -0.21 -41.16
C VAL A 1 -36.98 1.26 -41.18
N GLN A 2 -35.91 1.62 -40.50
CA GLN A 2 -35.39 2.98 -40.45
C GLN A 2 -34.00 3.07 -41.05
N TYR A 3 -33.61 4.26 -41.49
CA TYR A 3 -32.25 4.57 -41.88
C TYR A 3 -31.90 5.94 -41.31
N HIS A 4 -30.85 6.03 -40.48
CA HIS A 4 -30.49 7.25 -39.75
C HIS A 4 -31.68 7.88 -38.99
N GLY A 5 -32.48 7.06 -38.31
CA GLY A 5 -33.68 7.52 -37.58
C GLY A 5 -34.89 7.92 -38.45
N ILE A 6 -34.81 7.78 -39.79
CA ILE A 6 -35.91 8.10 -40.70
C ILE A 6 -36.62 6.82 -41.14
N ARG A 7 -37.95 6.76 -41.01
CA ARG A 7 -38.74 5.63 -41.51
C ARG A 7 -38.78 5.59 -43.04
N ILE A 8 -38.01 4.68 -43.60
CA ILE A 8 -37.89 4.46 -45.05
C ILE A 8 -38.69 3.27 -45.56
N GLY A 9 -39.18 2.40 -44.67
CA GLY A 9 -39.77 1.13 -45.09
C GLY A 9 -40.49 0.35 -43.99
N ARG A 10 -40.92 -0.86 -44.33
CA ARG A 10 -41.57 -1.80 -43.40
C ARG A 10 -41.08 -3.23 -43.67
N ILE A 11 -41.31 -4.10 -42.68
CA ILE A 11 -41.10 -5.54 -42.83
C ILE A 11 -42.33 -6.09 -43.52
N GLU A 12 -42.13 -6.90 -44.55
CA GLU A 12 -43.23 -7.58 -45.26
C GLU A 12 -43.36 -9.02 -44.76
N GLU A 13 -42.24 -9.72 -44.60
CA GLU A 13 -42.25 -11.14 -44.25
C GLU A 13 -41.06 -11.49 -43.34
N LEU A 14 -41.28 -12.47 -42.45
CA LEU A 14 -40.24 -13.10 -41.66
C LEU A 14 -40.33 -14.62 -41.89
N ASN A 15 -39.24 -15.21 -42.33
CA ASN A 15 -39.13 -16.64 -42.56
C ASN A 15 -37.90 -17.19 -41.84
N ILE A 16 -38.02 -18.38 -41.29
CA ILE A 16 -36.85 -19.15 -40.84
C ILE A 16 -36.21 -19.75 -42.09
N ASP A 17 -34.89 -19.65 -42.21
CA ASP A 17 -34.17 -20.26 -43.32
C ASP A 17 -34.36 -21.78 -43.28
N LYS A 18 -34.66 -22.37 -44.44
CA LYS A 18 -34.94 -23.81 -44.57
C LYS A 18 -33.67 -24.64 -44.45
N ASP A 19 -32.53 -24.06 -44.81
CA ASP A 19 -31.24 -24.73 -44.78
C ASP A 19 -30.52 -24.54 -43.43
N ASP A 20 -30.84 -23.46 -42.70
CA ASP A 20 -30.35 -23.18 -41.34
C ASP A 20 -31.46 -22.59 -40.45
N VAL A 21 -32.07 -23.43 -39.61
CA VAL A 21 -33.16 -23.02 -38.72
C VAL A 21 -32.76 -22.00 -37.65
N THR A 22 -31.46 -21.74 -37.46
CA THR A 22 -30.97 -20.71 -36.54
C THR A 22 -30.97 -19.32 -37.16
N THR A 23 -31.17 -19.22 -38.48
CA THR A 23 -31.17 -17.98 -39.24
C THR A 23 -32.60 -17.55 -39.59
N VAL A 24 -32.90 -16.27 -39.41
CA VAL A 24 -34.18 -15.65 -39.81
C VAL A 24 -33.93 -14.71 -40.98
N ILE A 25 -34.59 -14.98 -42.10
CA ILE A 25 -34.61 -14.13 -43.29
C ILE A 25 -35.77 -13.15 -43.16
N VAL A 26 -35.46 -11.86 -43.24
CA VAL A 26 -36.46 -10.79 -43.17
C VAL A 26 -36.56 -10.09 -44.52
N GLU A 27 -37.75 -10.13 -45.11
CA GLU A 27 -38.05 -9.36 -46.31
C GLU A 27 -38.55 -7.98 -45.91
N ILE A 28 -37.94 -6.95 -46.49
CA ILE A 28 -38.29 -5.55 -46.23
C ILE A 28 -38.67 -4.85 -47.52
N SER A 29 -39.68 -3.99 -47.45
CA SER A 29 -39.94 -3.00 -48.50
C SER A 29 -39.39 -1.64 -48.10
N VAL A 30 -38.78 -0.97 -49.06
CA VAL A 30 -38.24 0.38 -48.91
C VAL A 30 -38.93 1.30 -49.92
N LYS A 31 -39.17 2.55 -49.52
CA LYS A 31 -39.73 3.59 -50.39
C LYS A 31 -38.89 3.74 -51.66
N ALA A 32 -39.54 3.74 -52.82
CA ALA A 32 -38.90 3.95 -54.11
C ALA A 32 -38.06 5.23 -54.12
N GLY A 33 -36.86 5.17 -54.68
CA GLY A 33 -35.93 6.30 -54.75
C GLY A 33 -35.07 6.50 -53.50
N THR A 34 -35.24 5.70 -52.43
CA THR A 34 -34.34 5.74 -51.27
C THR A 34 -32.97 5.14 -51.67
N PRO A 35 -31.86 5.88 -51.61
CA PRO A 35 -30.55 5.36 -51.95
C PRO A 35 -30.03 4.48 -50.81
N ILE A 36 -29.98 3.17 -51.03
CA ILE A 36 -29.35 2.19 -50.13
C ILE A 36 -28.07 1.72 -50.80
N LYS A 37 -26.94 1.76 -50.09
CA LYS A 37 -25.62 1.38 -50.60
C LYS A 37 -25.28 -0.08 -50.30
N THR A 38 -24.28 -0.61 -50.99
CA THR A 38 -23.80 -1.99 -50.83
C THR A 38 -23.13 -2.28 -49.48
N ASP A 39 -22.56 -1.26 -48.82
CA ASP A 39 -21.93 -1.37 -47.49
C ASP A 39 -22.92 -1.28 -46.32
N VAL A 40 -24.20 -1.00 -46.60
CA VAL A 40 -25.23 -0.89 -45.57
C VAL A 40 -25.39 -2.22 -44.85
N LYS A 41 -25.48 -2.15 -43.52
CA LYS A 41 -25.79 -3.29 -42.65
C LYS A 41 -27.15 -3.08 -41.99
N ALA A 42 -27.87 -4.17 -41.77
CA ALA A 42 -29.13 -4.18 -41.04
C ALA A 42 -28.85 -4.59 -39.58
N VAL A 43 -29.11 -3.70 -38.64
CA VAL A 43 -28.99 -3.96 -37.20
C VAL A 43 -30.36 -3.97 -36.55
N MET A 44 -30.52 -4.80 -35.53
CA MET A 44 -31.71 -4.81 -34.69
C MET A 44 -31.56 -3.73 -33.62
N ALA A 45 -32.43 -2.72 -33.63
CA ALA A 45 -32.43 -1.64 -32.66
C ALA A 45 -33.70 -1.72 -31.78
N ALA A 46 -33.55 -1.46 -30.48
CA ALA A 46 -34.69 -1.31 -29.58
C ALA A 46 -35.16 0.14 -29.56
N VAL A 47 -36.48 0.37 -29.65
CA VAL A 47 -37.08 1.70 -29.59
C VAL A 47 -37.77 1.89 -28.24
N GLY A 48 -37.31 2.91 -27.51
CA GLY A 48 -37.89 3.31 -26.23
C GLY A 48 -37.75 2.25 -25.13
N ILE A 49 -38.44 2.51 -24.02
CA ILE A 49 -38.37 1.70 -22.79
C ILE A 49 -39.19 0.40 -22.89
N THR A 50 -40.08 0.28 -23.88
CA THR A 50 -40.93 -0.90 -24.09
C THR A 50 -40.20 -2.03 -24.80
N GLY A 51 -38.98 -1.80 -25.30
CA GLY A 51 -38.15 -2.83 -25.92
C GLY A 51 -38.66 -3.33 -27.28
N LEU A 52 -39.52 -2.56 -27.95
CA LEU A 52 -39.99 -2.91 -29.30
C LEU A 52 -38.80 -2.87 -30.25
N LYS A 53 -38.55 -3.99 -30.95
CA LYS A 53 -37.42 -4.13 -31.87
C LYS A 53 -37.80 -3.63 -33.26
N GLN A 54 -36.88 -2.94 -33.92
CA GLN A 54 -36.98 -2.52 -35.31
C GLN A 54 -35.68 -2.82 -36.06
N ILE A 55 -35.78 -2.92 -37.38
CA ILE A 55 -34.61 -2.92 -38.25
C ILE A 55 -34.18 -1.47 -38.49
N GLU A 56 -32.93 -1.19 -38.16
CA GLU A 56 -32.22 0.02 -38.52
C GLU A 56 -31.10 -0.32 -39.50
N LEU A 57 -31.06 0.43 -40.60
CA LEU A 57 -29.98 0.35 -41.55
C LEU A 57 -28.88 1.31 -41.10
N VAL A 58 -27.62 0.88 -41.15
CA VAL A 58 -26.44 1.67 -40.76
C VAL A 58 -25.36 1.55 -41.83
N GLY A 59 -24.55 2.60 -41.98
CA GLY A 59 -23.55 2.72 -43.06
C GLY A 59 -24.08 3.55 -44.23
N GLY A 60 -23.52 3.33 -45.42
CA GLY A 60 -23.90 4.01 -46.65
C GLY A 60 -22.88 5.03 -47.14
N ASP A 61 -21.63 4.59 -47.29
CA ASP A 61 -20.60 5.42 -47.91
C ASP A 61 -21.08 5.90 -49.31
N PRO A 62 -21.12 7.23 -49.57
CA PRO A 62 -21.59 7.76 -50.84
C PRO A 62 -20.84 7.23 -52.07
N ARG A 63 -19.60 6.77 -51.88
CA ARG A 63 -18.72 6.21 -52.94
C ARG A 63 -19.11 4.79 -53.35
N GLU A 64 -19.87 4.10 -52.53
CA GLU A 64 -20.32 2.73 -52.79
C GLU A 64 -21.47 2.70 -53.80
N GLU A 65 -21.63 1.54 -54.45
CA GLU A 65 -22.69 1.33 -55.42
C GLU A 65 -24.06 1.26 -54.74
N ASN A 66 -25.12 1.58 -55.49
CA ASN A 66 -26.47 1.42 -54.99
C ASN A 66 -26.86 -0.07 -55.01
N LEU A 67 -27.37 -0.54 -53.88
CA LEU A 67 -27.90 -1.89 -53.74
C LEU A 67 -29.12 -2.07 -54.65
N LYS A 68 -29.13 -3.15 -55.44
CA LYS A 68 -30.23 -3.44 -56.37
C LYS A 68 -31.44 -4.04 -55.62
N PRO A 69 -32.68 -3.75 -56.04
CA PRO A 69 -33.86 -4.42 -55.49
C PRO A 69 -33.73 -5.95 -55.54
N GLY A 70 -34.16 -6.63 -54.47
CA GLY A 70 -34.03 -8.09 -54.32
C GLY A 70 -32.64 -8.57 -53.88
N SER A 71 -31.68 -7.68 -53.67
CA SER A 71 -30.38 -8.03 -53.09
C SER A 71 -30.45 -8.19 -51.58
N TYR A 72 -29.49 -8.92 -51.01
CA TYR A 72 -29.37 -9.12 -49.56
C TYR A 72 -28.58 -7.98 -48.89
N ILE A 73 -29.01 -7.62 -47.69
CA ILE A 73 -28.29 -6.70 -46.78
C ILE A 73 -27.66 -7.55 -45.67
N GLN A 74 -26.38 -7.35 -45.38
CA GLN A 74 -25.70 -8.08 -44.31
C GLN A 74 -26.24 -7.67 -42.94
N ALA A 75 -26.44 -8.65 -42.04
CA ALA A 75 -26.74 -8.36 -40.65
C ALA A 75 -25.52 -7.73 -39.95
N GLY A 76 -25.76 -6.70 -39.14
CA GLY A 76 -24.76 -6.12 -38.25
C GLY A 76 -25.07 -6.46 -36.78
N GLU A 77 -24.11 -6.19 -35.90
CA GLU A 77 -24.26 -6.39 -34.46
C GLU A 77 -25.21 -5.34 -33.85
N SER A 78 -26.09 -5.80 -32.95
CA SER A 78 -26.96 -4.91 -32.16
C SER A 78 -26.15 -4.23 -31.06
N THR A 79 -26.36 -2.92 -30.87
CA THR A 79 -25.70 -2.14 -29.80
C THR A 79 -26.03 -2.65 -28.40
N LEU A 80 -27.21 -3.26 -28.19
CA LEU A 80 -27.56 -3.84 -26.90
C LEU A 80 -26.78 -5.12 -26.60
N ASP A 81 -26.46 -5.89 -27.63
CA ASP A 81 -25.70 -7.14 -27.48
C ASP A 81 -24.26 -6.78 -27.08
N ILE A 82 -23.66 -5.79 -27.78
CA ILE A 82 -22.34 -5.23 -27.43
C ILE A 82 -22.29 -4.69 -26.00
N ILE A 83 -23.33 -3.96 -25.55
CA ILE A 83 -23.37 -3.40 -24.19
C ILE A 83 -23.47 -4.52 -23.15
N THR A 84 -24.26 -5.55 -23.41
CA THR A 84 -24.46 -6.67 -22.49
C THR A 84 -23.16 -7.46 -22.30
N ASP A 85 -22.45 -7.73 -23.40
CA ASP A 85 -21.17 -8.44 -23.36
C ASP A 85 -20.11 -7.62 -22.60
N LYS A 86 -20.02 -6.32 -22.89
CA LYS A 86 -19.14 -5.39 -22.16
C LYS A 86 -19.45 -5.35 -20.66
N ALA A 87 -20.72 -5.40 -20.28
CA ALA A 87 -21.13 -5.40 -18.87
C ALA A 87 -20.72 -6.69 -18.15
N GLN A 88 -20.82 -7.84 -18.82
CA GLN A 88 -20.35 -9.12 -18.29
C GLN A 88 -18.83 -9.13 -18.10
N ASP A 89 -18.07 -8.62 -19.07
CA ASP A 89 -16.61 -8.47 -18.96
C ASP A 89 -16.20 -7.59 -17.78
N ILE A 90 -16.90 -6.47 -17.57
CA ILE A 90 -16.66 -5.56 -16.43
C ILE A 90 -16.95 -6.28 -15.11
N ALA A 91 -18.07 -7.01 -15.02
CA ALA A 91 -18.42 -7.77 -13.83
C ALA A 91 -17.35 -8.83 -13.48
N ALA A 92 -16.83 -9.54 -14.49
CA ALA A 92 -15.76 -10.53 -14.31
C ALA A 92 -14.46 -9.88 -13.79
N LYS A 93 -14.08 -8.71 -14.33
CA LYS A 93 -12.90 -7.96 -13.86
C LYS A 93 -13.05 -7.44 -12.44
N ILE A 94 -14.24 -7.00 -12.04
CA ILE A 94 -14.53 -6.58 -10.67
C ILE A 94 -14.35 -7.76 -9.72
N ASP A 95 -14.88 -8.93 -10.08
CA ASP A 95 -14.78 -10.16 -9.29
C ASP A 95 -13.30 -10.62 -9.13
N GLU A 96 -12.49 -10.50 -10.18
CA GLU A 96 -11.04 -10.77 -10.12
C GLU A 96 -10.30 -9.80 -9.20
N ILE A 97 -10.58 -8.49 -9.30
CA ILE A 97 -9.97 -7.47 -8.43
C ILE A 97 -10.32 -7.74 -6.96
N LEU A 98 -11.58 -8.08 -6.67
CA LEU A 98 -12.02 -8.40 -5.31
C LEU A 98 -11.31 -9.64 -4.75
N ARG A 99 -11.13 -10.69 -5.56
CA ARG A 99 -10.35 -11.88 -5.17
C ARG A 99 -8.88 -11.56 -4.91
N ASN A 100 -8.25 -10.73 -5.74
CA ASN A 100 -6.85 -10.36 -5.55
C ASN A 100 -6.62 -9.50 -4.30
N ILE A 101 -7.55 -8.60 -3.98
CA ILE A 101 -7.55 -7.83 -2.74
C ILE A 101 -7.69 -8.77 -1.52
N ALA A 102 -8.64 -9.72 -1.58
CA ALA A 102 -8.84 -10.70 -0.52
C ALA A 102 -7.59 -11.58 -0.31
N ASN A 103 -6.92 -11.99 -1.38
CA ASN A 103 -5.69 -12.80 -1.31
C ASN A 103 -4.45 -12.02 -0.86
N THR A 104 -4.41 -10.70 -1.05
CA THR A 104 -3.31 -9.85 -0.56
C THR A 104 -3.42 -9.60 0.96
N PHE A 105 -4.61 -9.75 1.53
CA PHE A 105 -4.88 -9.78 2.98
C PHE A 105 -5.24 -11.18 3.47
N ASP A 106 -4.60 -12.21 2.90
CA ASP A 106 -4.79 -13.61 3.31
C ASP A 106 -4.36 -13.85 4.77
N GLU A 107 -4.85 -14.94 5.37
CA GLU A 107 -4.51 -15.37 6.74
C GLU A 107 -2.99 -15.45 6.95
N ARG A 108 -2.24 -15.82 5.90
CA ARG A 108 -0.78 -15.93 5.94
C ARG A 108 -0.11 -14.57 6.13
N THR A 109 -0.56 -13.52 5.44
CA THR A 109 -0.02 -12.17 5.62
C THR A 109 -0.35 -11.64 7.02
N GLN A 110 -1.53 -11.95 7.54
CA GLN A 110 -1.90 -11.61 8.92
C GLN A 110 -1.04 -12.34 9.95
N GLN A 111 -0.78 -13.63 9.77
CA GLN A 111 0.11 -14.42 10.62
C GLN A 111 1.54 -13.86 10.61
N ASN A 112 2.08 -13.53 9.42
CA ASN A 112 3.42 -12.95 9.31
C ASN A 112 3.55 -11.62 10.05
N ILE A 113 2.52 -10.75 9.98
CA ILE A 113 2.51 -9.47 10.71
C ILE A 113 2.44 -9.75 12.22
N GLN A 114 1.59 -10.66 12.67
CA GLN A 114 1.48 -11.02 14.10
C GLN A 114 2.79 -11.59 14.64
N GLU A 115 3.44 -12.49 13.90
CA GLU A 115 4.73 -13.06 14.27
C GLU A 115 5.84 -12.00 14.30
N ALA A 116 5.90 -11.12 13.30
CA ALA A 116 6.87 -10.02 13.28
C ALA A 116 6.70 -9.10 14.48
N VAL A 117 5.45 -8.71 14.80
CA VAL A 117 5.12 -7.88 15.97
C VAL A 117 5.53 -8.58 17.27
N ALA A 118 5.21 -9.88 17.41
CA ALA A 118 5.57 -10.66 18.60
C ALA A 118 7.09 -10.77 18.78
N ASN A 119 7.82 -11.04 17.70
CA ASN A 119 9.29 -11.14 17.71
C ASN A 119 9.92 -9.80 18.08
N THR A 120 9.47 -8.68 17.49
CA THR A 120 9.94 -7.34 17.84
C THR A 120 9.67 -7.01 19.30
N ASN A 121 8.48 -7.31 19.83
CA ASN A 121 8.17 -7.10 21.26
C ASN A 121 9.11 -7.90 22.19
N ASN A 122 9.43 -9.14 21.84
CA ASN A 122 10.38 -9.96 22.60
C ASN A 122 11.81 -9.39 22.52
N SER A 123 12.25 -8.93 21.34
CA SER A 123 13.54 -8.27 21.19
C SER A 123 13.63 -6.98 22.00
N LEU A 124 12.58 -6.14 22.01
CA LEU A 124 12.52 -4.92 22.81
C LEU A 124 12.60 -5.23 24.31
N LYS A 125 11.89 -6.26 24.78
CA LYS A 125 11.97 -6.72 26.17
C LYS A 125 13.38 -7.21 26.55
N ASN A 126 14.05 -7.91 25.65
CA ASN A 126 15.42 -8.36 25.90
C ASN A 126 16.42 -7.18 25.91
N LEU A 127 16.18 -6.15 25.07
CA LEU A 127 16.97 -4.93 25.09
C LEU A 127 16.77 -4.15 26.40
N ASP A 128 15.54 -4.05 26.91
CA ASP A 128 15.26 -3.44 28.23
C ASP A 128 16.09 -4.12 29.34
N LEU A 129 16.13 -5.47 29.36
CA LEU A 129 16.92 -6.23 30.34
C LEU A 129 18.43 -6.01 30.21
N ILE A 130 18.95 -5.99 28.99
CA ILE A 130 20.39 -5.75 28.74
C ILE A 130 20.79 -4.32 29.15
N LEU A 131 19.89 -3.34 28.95
CA LEU A 131 20.14 -1.95 29.36
C LEU A 131 20.14 -1.80 30.88
N ASP A 132 19.21 -2.45 31.57
CA ASP A 132 19.17 -2.49 33.05
C ASP A 132 20.43 -3.16 33.63
N ASP A 133 20.83 -4.33 33.11
CA ASP A 133 22.04 -5.03 33.57
C ASP A 133 23.31 -4.19 33.34
N ASN A 134 23.42 -3.51 32.19
CA ASN A 134 24.56 -2.62 31.91
C ASN A 134 24.55 -1.35 32.78
N ARG A 135 23.37 -0.80 33.12
CA ARG A 135 23.24 0.32 34.07
C ARG A 135 23.83 -0.04 35.42
N GLU A 136 23.49 -1.21 35.94
CA GLU A 136 23.99 -1.70 37.23
C GLU A 136 25.52 -1.90 37.19
N GLY A 137 26.04 -2.62 36.19
CA GLY A 137 27.48 -2.88 36.06
C GLY A 137 28.33 -1.62 35.84
N LEU A 138 27.81 -0.63 35.12
CA LEU A 138 28.46 0.67 34.95
C LEU A 138 28.49 1.46 36.26
N ASN A 139 27.39 1.50 37.00
CA ASN A 139 27.33 2.14 38.31
C ASN A 139 28.32 1.51 39.32
N GLU A 140 28.43 0.18 39.35
CA GLU A 140 29.41 -0.50 40.18
C GLU A 140 30.86 -0.17 39.78
N SER A 141 31.15 -0.19 38.48
CA SER A 141 32.47 0.17 37.95
C SER A 141 32.85 1.60 38.32
N ILE A 142 31.88 2.52 38.22
CA ILE A 142 32.00 3.91 38.62
C ILE A 142 32.34 4.03 40.11
N GLN A 143 31.61 3.34 40.97
CA GLN A 143 31.86 3.35 42.42
C GLN A 143 33.24 2.77 42.76
N ASN A 144 33.66 1.70 42.07
CA ASN A 144 34.98 1.10 42.25
C ASN A 144 36.10 2.06 41.83
N ILE A 145 35.96 2.74 40.69
CA ILE A 145 36.94 3.75 40.24
C ILE A 145 37.01 4.92 41.22
N ALA A 146 35.88 5.41 41.72
CA ALA A 146 35.85 6.47 42.72
C ALA A 146 36.57 6.05 44.02
N ARG A 147 36.35 4.79 44.46
CA ARG A 147 37.04 4.23 45.64
C ARG A 147 38.54 4.12 45.41
N ILE A 148 38.98 3.54 44.29
CA ILE A 148 40.39 3.43 43.92
C ILE A 148 41.06 4.80 43.85
N SER A 149 40.39 5.80 43.27
CA SER A 149 40.91 7.17 43.17
C SER A 149 41.09 7.80 44.55
N SER A 150 40.14 7.58 45.47
CA SER A 150 40.26 8.05 46.86
C SER A 150 41.39 7.34 47.62
N GLU A 151 41.54 6.02 47.44
CA GLU A 151 42.62 5.23 48.05
C GLU A 151 43.99 5.70 47.55
N LEU A 152 44.12 5.98 46.25
CA LEU A 152 45.34 6.54 45.64
C LEU A 152 45.65 7.94 46.18
N ALA A 153 44.65 8.81 46.30
CA ALA A 153 44.85 10.16 46.87
C ALA A 153 45.36 10.10 48.32
N ASN A 154 44.79 9.20 49.14
CA ASN A 154 45.23 8.99 50.52
C ASN A 154 46.65 8.42 50.61
N LEU A 155 47.00 7.47 49.72
CA LEU A 155 48.33 6.90 49.64
C LEU A 155 49.36 7.98 49.29
N LEU A 156 49.08 8.83 48.30
CA LEU A 156 49.95 9.94 47.91
C LEU A 156 50.13 10.96 49.04
N SER A 157 49.06 11.28 49.77
CA SER A 157 49.16 12.13 50.96
C SER A 157 50.08 11.53 52.02
N THR A 158 49.99 10.22 52.25
CA THR A 158 50.81 9.51 53.24
C THR A 158 52.28 9.44 52.82
N ILE A 159 52.56 9.29 51.53
CA ILE A 159 53.93 9.23 50.99
C ILE A 159 54.59 10.63 51.02
N ASN A 160 53.82 11.71 50.81
CA ASN A 160 54.33 13.07 50.98
C ASN A 160 54.85 13.35 52.40
N ASP A 161 54.34 12.63 53.41
CA ASP A 161 54.82 12.71 54.80
C ASP A 161 56.09 11.88 55.08
N VAL A 162 56.51 11.01 54.16
CA VAL A 162 57.65 10.07 54.31
C VAL A 162 58.68 10.31 53.21
N THR A 163 59.56 11.32 53.36
CA THR A 163 60.49 11.74 52.28
C THR A 163 61.95 11.93 52.69
N GLU A 164 62.42 11.34 53.79
CA GLU A 164 63.81 11.59 54.26
C GLU A 164 64.90 10.73 53.58
N GLN A 165 64.58 9.79 52.67
CA GLN A 165 65.58 8.84 52.14
C GLN A 165 65.48 8.49 50.63
N LEU A 166 64.78 9.27 49.81
CA LEU A 166 64.58 8.96 48.39
C LEU A 166 65.21 9.99 47.45
N ASP A 167 65.63 9.53 46.28
CA ASP A 167 66.08 10.35 45.16
C ASP A 167 64.92 11.26 44.70
N LEU A 168 65.00 12.54 45.09
CA LEU A 168 63.88 13.48 45.03
C LEU A 168 63.40 13.75 43.59
N ASP A 169 64.26 13.65 42.58
CA ASP A 169 63.90 13.96 41.20
C ASP A 169 63.05 12.86 40.57
N GLN A 170 63.47 11.60 40.69
CA GLN A 170 62.73 10.44 40.20
C GLN A 170 61.41 10.26 40.96
N PHE A 171 61.42 10.57 42.26
CA PHE A 171 60.25 10.56 43.11
C PHE A 171 59.23 11.65 42.69
N ASN A 172 59.67 12.89 42.51
CA ASN A 172 58.81 14.00 42.07
C ASN A 172 58.19 13.74 40.68
N MET A 173 58.95 13.18 39.74
CA MET A 173 58.42 12.75 38.44
C MET A 173 57.35 11.65 38.60
N THR A 174 57.57 10.70 39.51
CA THR A 174 56.62 9.61 39.77
C THR A 174 55.32 10.15 40.37
N VAL A 175 55.40 11.01 41.38
CA VAL A 175 54.22 11.66 41.99
C VAL A 175 53.47 12.51 40.97
N SER A 176 54.19 13.28 40.14
CA SER A 176 53.58 14.08 39.06
C SER A 176 52.84 13.20 38.04
N ASN A 177 53.42 12.07 37.63
CA ASN A 177 52.79 11.14 36.71
C ASN A 177 51.55 10.48 37.31
N ILE A 178 51.57 10.16 38.61
CA ILE A 178 50.40 9.63 39.31
C ILE A 178 49.30 10.70 39.39
N ASN A 179 49.63 11.94 39.77
CA ASN A 179 48.66 13.04 39.81
C ASN A 179 48.01 13.29 38.45
N GLN A 180 48.79 13.28 37.37
CA GLN A 180 48.26 13.39 36.01
C GLN A 180 47.34 12.21 35.68
N SER A 181 47.75 10.98 36.01
CA SER A 181 46.93 9.78 35.78
C SER A 181 45.60 9.82 36.52
N VAL A 182 45.58 10.32 37.76
CA VAL A 182 44.34 10.51 38.55
C VAL A 182 43.44 11.57 37.92
N SER A 183 44.01 12.68 37.44
CA SER A 183 43.28 13.73 36.73
C SER A 183 42.67 13.22 35.41
N ASP A 184 43.43 12.44 34.64
CA ASP A 184 42.99 11.84 33.38
C ASP A 184 41.87 10.82 33.64
N LEU A 185 42.00 9.99 34.69
CA LEU A 185 40.95 9.06 35.12
C LEU A 185 39.66 9.80 35.52
N THR A 186 39.77 10.89 36.27
CA THR A 186 38.62 11.72 36.68
C THR A 186 37.92 12.35 35.47
N SER A 187 38.70 12.81 34.49
CA SER A 187 38.17 13.41 33.26
C SER A 187 37.49 12.37 32.36
N ALA A 188 38.11 11.20 32.19
CA ALA A 188 37.52 10.07 31.48
C ALA A 188 36.21 9.63 32.12
N PHE A 189 36.16 9.59 33.46
CA PHE A 189 34.95 9.27 34.21
C PHE A 189 33.82 10.27 33.95
N ASN A 190 34.09 11.58 34.03
CA ASN A 190 33.07 12.61 33.78
C ASN A 190 32.52 12.54 32.35
N ASN A 191 33.37 12.24 31.37
CA ASN A 191 32.97 12.08 29.96
C ASN A 191 32.13 10.81 29.74
N ILE A 192 32.48 9.70 30.39
CA ILE A 192 31.70 8.45 30.34
C ILE A 192 30.34 8.68 30.99
N ASN A 193 30.28 9.32 32.16
CA ASN A 193 29.04 9.57 32.87
C ASN A 193 28.06 10.40 32.05
N TYR A 194 28.53 11.45 31.36
CA TYR A 194 27.68 12.28 30.51
C TYR A 194 27.20 11.51 29.26
N THR A 195 28.13 10.92 28.50
CA THR A 195 27.81 10.27 27.21
C THR A 195 26.97 9.00 27.37
N VAL A 196 27.27 8.19 28.39
CA VAL A 196 26.61 6.90 28.59
C VAL A 196 25.24 7.05 29.23
N LEU A 197 25.05 7.99 30.15
CA LEU A 197 23.71 8.24 30.72
C LEU A 197 22.78 8.88 29.68
N GLU A 198 23.26 9.90 28.94
CA GLU A 198 22.49 10.56 27.88
C GLU A 198 22.11 9.57 26.76
N SER A 199 23.07 8.78 26.27
CA SER A 199 22.77 7.78 25.23
C SER A 199 21.84 6.67 25.70
N GLN A 200 21.84 6.32 26.98
CA GLN A 200 20.89 5.34 27.51
C GLN A 200 19.47 5.90 27.62
N ASP A 201 19.32 7.15 28.05
CA ASP A 201 18.01 7.79 28.11
C ASP A 201 17.41 7.94 26.70
N ASP A 202 18.22 8.31 25.70
CA ASP A 202 17.82 8.34 24.29
C ASP A 202 17.40 6.96 23.76
N VAL A 203 18.14 5.89 24.12
CA VAL A 203 17.81 4.52 23.71
C VAL A 203 16.51 4.05 24.37
N ILE A 204 16.31 4.35 25.66
CA ILE A 204 15.05 4.02 26.37
C ILE A 204 13.87 4.76 25.75
N GLU A 205 14.01 6.05 25.44
CA GLU A 205 12.97 6.81 24.76
C GLU A 205 12.66 6.24 23.38
N THR A 206 13.70 5.86 22.62
CA THR A 206 13.54 5.22 21.32
C THR A 206 12.80 3.89 21.43
N ILE A 207 13.13 3.05 22.42
CA ILE A 207 12.43 1.79 22.69
C ILE A 207 10.96 2.04 23.05
N ARG A 208 10.66 3.06 23.85
CA ARG A 208 9.28 3.47 24.18
C ARG A 208 8.50 3.86 22.91
N LEU A 209 9.06 4.72 22.07
CA LEU A 209 8.44 5.15 20.82
C LEU A 209 8.23 3.99 19.83
N LEU A 210 9.19 3.07 19.77
CA LEU A 210 9.06 1.85 18.99
C LEU A 210 7.92 0.97 19.51
N LYS A 211 7.82 0.78 20.82
CA LYS A 211 6.73 0.00 21.45
C LYS A 211 5.35 0.58 21.14
N GLU A 212 5.19 1.90 21.24
CA GLU A 212 3.96 2.60 20.87
C GLU A 212 3.63 2.42 19.37
N SER A 213 4.63 2.54 18.50
CA SER A 213 4.47 2.31 17.06
C SER A 213 4.04 0.87 16.76
N MET A 214 4.61 -0.12 17.45
CA MET A 214 4.25 -1.53 17.29
C MET A 214 2.82 -1.82 17.77
N GLN A 215 2.37 -1.16 18.83
CA GLN A 215 0.98 -1.23 19.28
C GLN A 215 0.02 -0.70 18.21
N ASN A 216 0.33 0.46 17.61
CA ASN A 216 -0.47 1.06 16.54
C ASN A 216 -0.51 0.16 15.29
N ILE A 217 0.62 -0.43 14.89
CA ILE A 217 0.69 -1.36 13.76
C ILE A 217 -0.16 -2.60 14.03
N ASN A 218 -0.13 -3.13 15.26
CA ASN A 218 -0.92 -4.28 15.64
C ASN A 218 -2.43 -3.97 15.63
N GLU A 219 -2.84 -2.82 16.16
CA GLU A 219 -4.23 -2.36 16.10
C GLU A 219 -4.72 -2.15 14.67
N PHE A 220 -3.92 -1.48 13.84
CA PHE A 220 -4.24 -1.30 12.42
C PHE A 220 -4.37 -2.66 11.70
N SER A 221 -3.42 -3.56 11.90
CA SER A 221 -3.45 -4.92 11.33
C SER A 221 -4.73 -5.66 11.72
N ARG A 222 -5.12 -5.57 12.99
CA ARG A 222 -6.36 -6.14 13.50
C ARG A 222 -7.60 -5.50 12.87
N MET A 223 -7.64 -4.17 12.75
CA MET A 223 -8.76 -3.47 12.11
C MET A 223 -8.94 -3.87 10.64
N ILE A 224 -7.84 -4.03 9.90
CA ILE A 224 -7.90 -4.48 8.52
C ILE A 224 -8.32 -5.96 8.42
N SER A 225 -7.86 -6.80 9.35
CA SER A 225 -8.25 -8.21 9.44
C SER A 225 -9.77 -8.35 9.71
N GLU A 226 -10.29 -7.61 10.67
CA GLU A 226 -11.72 -7.66 11.05
C GLU A 226 -12.62 -7.00 10.00
N ASN A 227 -12.13 -5.97 9.29
CA ASN A 227 -12.90 -5.29 8.26
C ASN A 227 -12.03 -4.73 7.12
N PRO A 228 -11.74 -5.54 6.08
CA PRO A 228 -10.93 -5.12 4.93
C PRO A 228 -11.55 -3.95 4.14
N SER A 229 -12.86 -3.73 4.25
CA SER A 229 -13.57 -2.67 3.54
C SER A 229 -13.16 -1.25 3.99
N LEU A 230 -12.51 -1.12 5.15
CA LEU A 230 -11.98 0.13 5.68
C LEU A 230 -10.90 0.76 4.77
N LEU A 231 -10.15 -0.05 4.03
CA LEU A 231 -9.16 0.42 3.06
C LEU A 231 -9.79 1.24 1.92
N PHE A 232 -11.08 0.98 1.61
CA PHE A 232 -11.79 1.63 0.52
C PHE A 232 -12.62 2.84 0.96
N LYS A 233 -12.93 2.97 2.26
CA LYS A 233 -13.68 4.11 2.81
C LYS A 233 -12.82 5.35 3.09
N SER A 234 -11.51 5.17 3.32
CA SER A 234 -10.59 6.27 3.65
C SER A 234 -10.48 7.33 2.54
N ARG A 235 -10.75 6.98 1.27
CA ARG A 235 -10.60 7.89 0.13
C ARG A 235 -11.80 8.80 -0.18
N SER A 236 -12.90 8.70 0.56
CA SER A 236 -14.18 9.36 0.20
C SER A 236 -14.56 10.54 1.10
N ALA A 237 -13.73 10.89 2.09
CA ALA A 237 -14.06 11.88 3.11
C ALA A 237 -13.09 13.08 3.06
N ASP A 238 -12.91 13.71 1.90
CA ASP A 238 -12.15 14.98 1.78
C ASP A 238 -12.58 15.82 0.56
N SER A 239 -13.88 15.94 0.32
CA SER A 239 -14.38 17.01 -0.54
C SER A 239 -15.73 17.50 -0.05
N TYR A 240 -15.92 18.81 -0.11
CA TYR A 240 -17.06 19.62 0.34
C TYR A 240 -17.01 20.17 1.78
N GLN A 241 -16.13 21.15 1.98
CA GLN A 241 -16.55 22.42 2.56
C GLN A 241 -16.06 23.58 1.69
N GLY A 242 -16.91 23.99 0.76
CA GLY A 242 -16.77 25.21 -0.04
C GLY A 242 -18.17 25.67 -0.40
N GLY A 243 -18.84 26.32 0.55
CA GLY A 243 -20.14 26.94 0.33
C GLY A 243 -20.00 28.26 -0.43
N PRO A 244 -21.03 28.67 -1.19
CA PRO A 244 -21.19 30.06 -1.61
C PRO A 244 -21.58 30.98 -0.45
#